data_AF-A0A2V2DDY8-F1
#
_entry.id   AF-A0A2V2DDY8-F1
#
_cell.length_a   1.000
_cell.length_b   1.000
_cell.length_c   1.000
_cell.angle_alpha   90.00
_cell.angle_beta   90.00
_cell.angle_gamma   90.00
#
_symmetry.space_group_name_H-M   'P 1'
#
loop_
_entity.id
_entity.type
_entity.pdbx_description
1 polymer ?
#
loop_
_entity_poly.entity_id
_entity_poly.type
_entity_poly.pdbx_seq_one_letter_code
_entity_poly.pdbx_strand_id
1 'polypeptide(L)'
;MKSSFHIGRRPEKGEAALTYEESLRFDLQLAAWDLENAYAGFDYATEPDLIDCYIYELNAAMKRYKYLLEKYEALKKESLQADRIGAADEGAPFEFSVV
;
A
#
# COMPACT_ATOMS: atom_id res chain seq x y z
N MET A 1 -26.07 19.73 -11.80
CA MET A 1 -24.91 18.82 -11.81
C MET A 1 -25.11 17.75 -10.74
N LYS A 2 -24.94 16.47 -11.07
CA LYS A 2 -25.01 15.38 -10.09
C LYS A 2 -23.63 15.29 -9.44
N SER A 3 -23.48 15.95 -8.29
CA SER A 3 -22.30 15.83 -7.45
C SER A 3 -22.34 14.45 -6.80
N SER A 4 -21.64 13.49 -7.38
CA SER A 4 -21.39 12.17 -6.77
C SER A 4 -20.25 12.33 -5.75
N PHE A 5 -20.46 13.16 -4.73
CA PHE A 5 -19.57 13.17 -3.58
C PHE A 5 -19.77 11.85 -2.84
N HIS A 6 -18.88 10.89 -3.09
CA HIS A 6 -18.75 9.72 -2.26
C HIS A 6 -18.11 10.17 -0.95
N ILE A 7 -18.93 10.66 -0.02
CA ILE A 7 -18.54 10.73 1.40
C ILE A 7 -18.48 9.28 1.90
N GLY A 8 -17.50 8.52 1.40
CA GLY A 8 -17.18 7.21 1.93
C GLY A 8 -16.70 7.43 3.35
N ARG A 9 -17.23 6.66 4.31
CA ARG A 9 -16.68 6.67 5.67
C ARG A 9 -15.19 6.36 5.58
N ARG A 10 -14.38 7.17 6.27
CA ARG A 10 -12.95 6.92 6.41
C ARG A 10 -12.77 5.47 6.89
N PRO A 11 -11.91 4.67 6.24
CA PRO A 11 -11.67 3.31 6.70
C PRO A 11 -11.09 3.36 8.11
N GLU A 12 -11.73 2.66 9.04
CA GLU A 12 -11.32 2.58 10.45
C GLU A 12 -10.58 1.27 10.70
N LYS A 13 -9.46 1.36 11.44
CA LYS A 13 -8.71 0.17 11.82
C LYS A 13 -9.44 -0.48 13.00
N GLY A 14 -10.03 -1.65 12.78
CA GLY A 14 -10.67 -2.41 13.86
C GLY A 14 -9.69 -2.73 14.99
N GLU A 15 -10.20 -2.88 16.21
CA GLU A 15 -9.39 -3.15 17.42
C GLU A 15 -8.68 -4.51 17.41
N ALA A 16 -8.94 -5.37 16.42
CA ALA A 16 -8.33 -6.67 16.27
C ALA A 16 -6.88 -6.59 15.76
N ALA A 17 -6.02 -7.49 16.26
CA ALA A 17 -4.67 -7.66 15.75
C ALA A 17 -4.71 -8.20 14.32
N LEU A 18 -4.54 -7.32 13.33
CA LEU A 18 -4.43 -7.67 11.92
C LEU A 18 -3.06 -8.33 11.64
N THR A 19 -3.03 -9.25 10.69
CA THR A 19 -1.77 -9.74 10.12
C THR A 19 -1.02 -8.60 9.43
N TYR A 20 0.29 -8.78 9.19
CA TYR A 20 1.10 -7.76 8.53
C TYR A 20 0.57 -7.41 7.12
N GLU A 21 0.13 -8.40 6.34
CA GLU A 21 -0.46 -8.17 5.02
C GLU A 21 -1.77 -7.37 5.11
N GLU A 22 -2.67 -7.75 6.01
CA GLU A 22 -3.95 -7.04 6.21
C GLU A 22 -3.72 -5.60 6.67
N SER A 23 -2.71 -5.36 7.50
CA SER A 23 -2.33 -4.02 7.93
C SER A 23 -1.83 -3.16 6.77
N LEU A 24 -1.03 -3.72 5.85
CA LEU A 24 -0.57 -3.03 4.64
C LEU A 24 -1.72 -2.74 3.68
N ARG A 25 -2.65 -3.68 3.48
CA ARG A 25 -3.83 -3.46 2.65
C ARG A 25 -4.73 -2.37 3.22
N PHE A 26 -4.92 -2.37 4.54
CA PHE A 26 -5.67 -1.32 5.22
C PHE A 26 -5.00 0.04 5.05
N ASP A 27 -3.68 0.13 5.28
CA ASP A 27 -2.94 1.38 5.13
C ASP A 27 -2.98 1.90 3.69
N LEU A 28 -2.97 1.02 2.68
CA LEU A 28 -3.16 1.38 1.28
C LEU A 28 -4.55 1.95 1.00
N GLN A 29 -5.60 1.34 1.54
CA GLN A 29 -6.98 1.84 1.42
C GLN A 29 -7.14 3.20 2.10
N LEU A 30 -6.54 3.37 3.28
CA LEU A 30 -6.54 4.64 3.99
C LEU A 30 -5.81 5.73 3.21
N ALA A 31 -4.62 5.42 2.67
CA ALA A 31 -3.87 6.37 1.85
C ALA A 31 -4.62 6.76 0.56
N ALA A 32 -5.35 5.83 -0.07
CA ALA A 32 -6.20 6.12 -1.21
C ALA A 32 -7.39 7.02 -0.84
N TRP A 33 -8.04 6.75 0.29
CA TRP A 33 -9.11 7.59 0.81
C TRP A 33 -8.61 9.01 1.16
N ASP A 34 -7.46 9.12 1.81
CA ASP A 34 -6.84 10.41 2.14
C ASP A 34 -6.54 11.22 0.84
N LEU A 35 -6.10 10.55 -0.23
CA LEU A 35 -5.89 11.17 -1.55
C LEU A 35 -7.19 11.69 -2.15
N GLU A 36 -8.23 10.85 -2.21
CA GLU A 36 -9.54 11.25 -2.75
C GLU A 36 -10.14 12.42 -1.97
N ASN A 37 -10.01 12.40 -0.64
CA ASN A 37 -10.49 13.47 0.22
C ASN A 37 -9.72 14.78 0.00
N ALA A 38 -8.39 14.73 -0.10
CA ALA A 38 -7.57 15.91 -0.39
C ALA A 38 -7.85 16.47 -1.80
N TYR A 39 -8.04 15.61 -2.81
CA TYR A 39 -8.46 16.04 -4.15
C TYR A 39 -9.83 16.73 -4.13
N ALA A 40 -10.80 16.15 -3.41
CA ALA A 40 -12.14 16.74 -3.27
C ALA A 40 -12.12 18.10 -2.56
N GLY A 41 -11.23 18.28 -1.57
CA GLY A 41 -11.00 19.57 -0.91
C GLY A 41 -10.30 20.59 -1.81
N PHE A 42 -9.34 20.13 -2.62
CA PHE A 42 -8.60 20.97 -3.57
C PHE A 42 -9.50 21.55 -4.67
N ASP A 43 -10.46 20.78 -5.19
CA ASP A 43 -11.39 21.21 -6.25
C ASP A 43 -12.18 22.48 -5.89
N TYR A 44 -12.38 22.74 -4.60
CA TYR A 44 -13.11 23.91 -4.10
C TYR A 44 -12.21 24.93 -3.40
N ALA A 45 -10.90 24.70 -3.34
CA ALA A 45 -9.96 25.61 -2.70
C ALA A 45 -9.79 26.87 -3.57
N THR A 46 -10.14 28.04 -3.03
CA THR A 46 -9.96 29.34 -3.70
C THR A 46 -8.88 30.19 -3.04
N GLU A 47 -8.62 29.97 -1.76
CA GLU A 47 -7.60 30.72 -1.02
C GLU A 47 -6.20 30.20 -1.37
N PRO A 48 -5.25 31.07 -1.72
CA PRO A 48 -3.88 30.68 -2.07
C PRO A 48 -3.21 29.79 -1.01
N ASP A 49 -3.41 30.12 0.27
CA ASP A 49 -2.85 29.35 1.38
C ASP A 49 -3.48 27.95 1.48
N LEU A 50 -4.78 27.81 1.17
CA LEU A 50 -5.47 26.52 1.17
C LEU A 50 -5.05 25.66 -0.03
N ILE A 51 -4.87 26.29 -1.20
CA ILE A 51 -4.33 25.64 -2.39
C ILE A 51 -2.95 25.05 -2.07
N ASP A 52 -2.07 25.82 -1.44
CA ASP A 52 -0.75 25.34 -1.03
C ASP A 52 -0.85 24.20 -0.01
N CYS A 53 -1.72 24.32 1.01
CA CYS A 53 -1.95 23.25 1.99
C CYS A 53 -2.31 21.92 1.31
N TYR A 54 -3.28 21.94 0.39
CA TYR A 54 -3.70 20.76 -0.33
C TYR A 54 -2.64 20.21 -1.29
N ILE A 55 -1.81 21.06 -1.92
CA ILE A 55 -0.68 20.61 -2.73
C ILE A 55 0.31 19.82 -1.86
N TYR A 56 0.63 20.32 -0.65
CA TYR A 56 1.49 19.60 0.28
C TYR A 56 0.85 18.31 0.79
N GLU A 57 -0.44 18.34 1.11
CA GLU A 57 -1.19 17.18 1.59
C GLU A 57 -1.26 16.06 0.53
N LEU A 58 -1.60 16.41 -0.71
CA LEU A 58 -1.61 15.48 -1.84
C LEU A 58 -0.23 14.87 -2.07
N ASN A 59 0.84 15.68 -2.07
CA ASN A 59 2.20 15.19 -2.23
C ASN A 59 2.61 14.23 -1.11
N ALA A 60 2.23 14.52 0.13
CA ALA A 60 2.51 13.66 1.28
C ALA A 60 1.74 12.33 1.16
N ALA A 61 0.45 12.39 0.85
CA ALA A 61 -0.40 11.22 0.68
C ALA A 61 0.06 10.33 -0.50
N MET A 62 0.45 10.93 -1.64
CA MET A 62 0.99 10.20 -2.80
C MET A 62 2.30 9.49 -2.45
N LYS A 63 3.21 10.14 -1.74
CA LYS A 63 4.47 9.52 -1.27
C LYS A 63 4.19 8.34 -0.35
N ARG A 64 3.25 8.50 0.59
CA ARG A 64 2.82 7.41 1.49
C ARG A 64 2.21 6.25 0.71
N TYR A 65 1.32 6.52 -0.23
CA TYR A 65 0.69 5.50 -1.06
C TYR A 65 1.72 4.71 -1.87
N LYS A 66 2.64 5.40 -2.54
CA LYS A 66 3.72 4.77 -3.31
C LYS A 66 4.59 3.86 -2.44
N TYR A 67 5.01 4.33 -1.28
CA TYR A 67 5.82 3.56 -0.35
C TYR A 67 5.11 2.29 0.14
N LEU A 68 3.82 2.39 0.48
CA LEU A 68 3.02 1.25 0.90
C LEU A 68 2.83 0.24 -0.24
N LEU A 69 2.70 0.72 -1.48
CA LEU A 69 2.55 -0.13 -2.66
C LEU A 69 3.83 -0.92 -2.92
N GLU A 70 4.99 -0.28 -2.86
CA GLU A 70 6.30 -0.95 -2.97
C GLU A 70 6.48 -2.04 -1.88
N LYS A 71 6.07 -1.75 -0.64
CA LYS A 71 6.10 -2.74 0.45
C LYS A 71 5.19 -3.93 0.20
N TYR A 72 3.98 -3.66 -0.26
CA TYR A 72 3.00 -4.70 -0.55
C TYR A 72 3.45 -5.60 -1.71
N GLU A 73 4.05 -5.03 -2.74
CA GLU A 73 4.66 -5.78 -3.84
C GLU A 73 5.85 -6.63 -3.39
N ALA A 74 6.72 -6.08 -2.53
CA ALA A 74 7.86 -6.81 -1.96
C ALA A 74 7.38 -8.03 -1.15
N LEU A 75 6.37 -7.85 -0.29
CA LEU A 75 5.78 -8.94 0.49
C LEU A 75 5.20 -10.03 -0.41
N LYS A 76 4.47 -9.64 -1.46
CA LYS A 76 3.93 -10.58 -2.45
C LYS A 76 5.03 -11.33 -3.20
N LYS A 77 6.12 -10.66 -3.55
CA LYS A 77 7.26 -11.31 -4.22
C LYS A 77 7.94 -12.35 -3.33
N GLU A 78 8.07 -12.06 -2.04
CA GLU A 78 8.66 -12.97 -1.06
C GLU A 78 7.81 -14.24 -0.88
N SER A 79 6.48 -14.11 -0.81
CA SER A 79 5.59 -15.28 -0.76
C SER A 79 5.65 -16.12 -2.03
N LEU A 80 5.75 -15.51 -3.21
CA LEU A 80 5.94 -16.22 -4.47
C LEU A 80 7.32 -16.89 -4.63
N GLN A 81 8.36 -16.42 -3.93
CA GLN A 81 9.68 -17.07 -3.94
C GLN A 81 9.75 -18.25 -2.98
N ALA A 82 9.06 -18.18 -1.84
CA ALA A 82 8.97 -19.28 -0.88
C ALA A 82 8.32 -20.54 -1.50
N ASP A 83 7.28 -20.38 -2.33
CA ASP A 83 6.62 -21.50 -3.03
C ASP A 83 7.49 -22.16 -4.12
N ARG A 84 8.53 -21.46 -4.63
CA ARG A 84 9.40 -21.99 -5.70
C ARG A 84 10.57 -22.81 -5.18
N ILE A 85 10.90 -22.70 -3.89
CA ILE A 85 12.01 -23.45 -3.25
C ILE A 85 11.53 -24.83 -2.76
N GLY A 86 10.23 -25.09 -2.75
CA GLY A 86 9.65 -26.39 -2.34
C GLY A 86 9.64 -27.50 -3.41
N ALA A 87 10.21 -27.28 -4.61
CA ALA A 87 10.05 -28.19 -5.75
C ALA A 87 11.35 -28.65 -6.44
N ALA A 88 12.51 -28.50 -5.80
CA ALA A 88 13.78 -29.13 -6.19
C ALA A 88 14.61 -29.28 -4.90
N ASP A 89 15.04 -30.44 -4.42
CA ASP A 89 15.69 -31.53 -5.12
C ASP A 89 15.75 -32.74 -4.17
N GLU A 90 14.94 -33.78 -4.39
CA GLU A 90 15.21 -35.11 -3.83
C GLU A 90 16.13 -35.86 -4.80
N GLY A 91 17.41 -35.97 -4.45
CA GLY A 91 18.25 -37.08 -4.90
C GLY A 91 19.57 -36.73 -5.59
N ALA A 92 20.65 -36.66 -4.80
CA ALA A 92 21.83 -37.56 -4.93
C ALA A 92 22.91 -37.20 -3.89
N PRO A 93 23.59 -38.19 -3.28
CA PRO A 93 24.73 -37.90 -2.41
C PRO A 93 25.94 -37.54 -3.28
N PHE A 94 26.47 -36.33 -3.10
CA PHE A 94 27.78 -35.96 -3.65
C PHE A 94 28.87 -36.74 -2.90
N GLU A 95 29.42 -37.77 -3.53
CA GLU A 95 30.76 -38.26 -3.18
C GLU A 95 31.79 -37.18 -3.53
N PHE A 96 32.41 -36.61 -2.51
CA PHE A 96 33.63 -35.81 -2.66
C PHE A 96 34.82 -36.77 -2.69
N SER A 97 35.25 -37.17 -3.89
CA SER A 97 36.53 -37.84 -4.08
C SER A 97 37.64 -36.79 -4.08
N VAL A 98 38.50 -36.84 -3.05
CA VAL A 98 39.76 -36.10 -2.99
C VAL A 98 40.76 -36.79 -3.91
N VAL A 99 41.16 -36.11 -4.98
CA VAL A 99 42.43 -36.33 -5.70
C VAL A 99 43.10 -34.98 -5.89
#